data_AF-C4FQI9-F1
#
_entry.id   AF-C4FQI9-F1
#
_cell.length_a   1.000
_cell.length_b   1.000
_cell.length_c   1.000
_cell.angle_alpha   90.00
_cell.angle_beta   90.00
_cell.angle_gamma   90.00
#
_symmetry.space_group_name_H-M   'P 1'
#
loop_
_entity.id
_entity.type
_entity.pdbx_description
1 polymer ?
#
loop_
_entity_poly.entity_id
_entity_poly.type
_entity_poly.pdbx_seq_one_letter_code
_entity_poly.pdbx_strand_id
1 'polypeptide(L)'
;MTKEQLLALNLTEEQCATILEDYGKNYVSKAQFNEKNDAYKSAKKEIENLTNDINTLSKTNEANEALQSQIKELQDAAAKREADYVENIKNMKIDTAIAKEVLQAGAMNQSILTGLLDRSKITYDNDTITGIQEQIQSLKESDPYLFKQDSIKGVIPGEATPKTDNGLTKEQFKKLSYLDRVKLQESDPDLYEELSH
;
A
#
# COMPACT_ATOMS: atom_id res chain seq x y z
N MET A 1 -9.75 62.20 -65.11
CA MET A 1 -9.99 63.53 -65.71
C MET A 1 -11.45 63.88 -65.58
N THR A 2 -11.80 65.16 -65.44
CA THR A 2 -13.21 65.61 -65.46
C THR A 2 -13.64 65.97 -66.88
N LYS A 3 -14.96 66.10 -67.12
CA LYS A 3 -15.50 66.54 -68.41
C LYS A 3 -14.92 67.90 -68.83
N GLU A 4 -14.72 68.83 -67.88
CA GLU A 4 -14.12 70.15 -68.19
C GLU A 4 -12.67 70.04 -68.65
N GLN A 5 -11.90 69.11 -68.07
CA GLN A 5 -10.50 68.89 -68.45
C GLN A 5 -10.36 68.27 -69.84
N LEU A 6 -11.34 67.46 -70.26
CA LEU A 6 -11.36 66.88 -71.61
C LEU A 6 -11.76 67.92 -72.68
N LEU A 7 -12.72 68.79 -72.36
CA LEU A 7 -13.10 69.91 -73.24
C LEU A 7 -11.97 70.92 -73.42
N ALA A 8 -11.18 71.18 -72.37
CA ALA A 8 -9.99 72.04 -72.43
C ALA A 8 -8.87 71.48 -73.33
N LEU A 9 -8.93 70.21 -73.72
CA LEU A 9 -8.04 69.58 -74.70
C LEU A 9 -8.57 69.64 -76.15
N ASN A 10 -9.64 70.42 -76.41
CA ASN A 10 -10.32 70.54 -77.70
C ASN A 10 -11.02 69.24 -78.20
N LEU A 11 -11.47 68.39 -77.29
CA LEU A 11 -12.33 67.23 -77.62
C LEU A 11 -13.79 67.67 -77.79
N THR A 12 -14.55 66.98 -78.67
CA THR A 12 -16.00 67.23 -78.81
C THR A 12 -16.78 66.64 -77.63
N GLU A 13 -18.01 67.13 -77.39
CA GLU A 13 -18.85 66.60 -76.30
C GLU A 13 -19.16 65.11 -76.45
N GLU A 14 -19.40 64.63 -77.68
CA GLU A 14 -19.60 63.19 -77.97
C GLU A 14 -18.35 62.36 -77.63
N GLN A 15 -17.16 62.83 -78.00
CA GLN A 15 -15.91 62.14 -77.67
C GLN A 15 -15.68 62.10 -76.15
N CYS A 16 -15.99 63.19 -75.45
CA CYS A 16 -15.88 63.25 -73.99
C CYS A 16 -16.87 62.29 -73.30
N ALA A 17 -18.10 62.17 -73.81
CA ALA A 17 -19.11 61.23 -73.29
C ALA A 17 -18.65 59.77 -73.45
N THR A 18 -18.17 59.39 -74.63
CA THR A 18 -17.66 58.04 -74.90
C THR A 18 -16.44 57.71 -74.05
N ILE A 19 -15.51 58.66 -73.87
CA ILE A 19 -14.33 58.47 -73.01
C ILE A 19 -14.73 58.30 -71.54
N LEU A 20 -15.67 59.11 -71.02
CA LEU A 20 -16.11 59.00 -69.63
C LEU A 20 -16.88 57.70 -69.36
N GLU A 21 -17.69 57.23 -70.32
CA GLU A 21 -18.40 55.96 -70.23
C GLU A 21 -17.43 54.77 -70.22
N ASP A 22 -16.43 54.75 -71.10
CA ASP A 22 -15.40 53.71 -71.13
C ASP A 22 -14.53 53.75 -69.86
N TYR A 23 -14.15 54.94 -69.41
CA TYR A 23 -13.38 55.14 -68.18
C TYR A 23 -14.13 54.66 -66.93
N GLY A 24 -15.44 54.87 -66.86
CA GLY A 24 -16.27 54.38 -65.75
C GLY A 24 -16.52 52.86 -65.77
N LYS A 25 -16.47 52.21 -66.93
CA LYS A 25 -16.67 50.75 -67.06
C LYS A 25 -15.39 49.94 -66.89
N ASN A 26 -14.28 50.43 -67.44
CA ASN A 26 -13.05 49.65 -67.59
C ASN A 26 -11.90 50.09 -66.67
N TYR A 27 -11.99 51.25 -66.02
CA TYR A 27 -10.92 51.77 -65.17
C TYR A 27 -11.36 52.03 -63.74
N VAL A 28 -10.47 51.66 -62.80
CA VAL A 28 -10.59 51.97 -61.38
C VAL A 28 -9.58 53.05 -61.05
N SER A 29 -9.98 54.04 -60.24
CA SER A 29 -9.04 55.07 -59.81
C SER A 29 -7.94 54.47 -58.93
N LYS A 30 -6.73 55.05 -58.99
CA LYS A 30 -5.61 54.62 -58.14
C LYS A 30 -5.94 54.66 -56.65
N ALA A 31 -6.76 55.63 -56.22
CA ALA A 31 -7.22 55.75 -54.84
C ALA A 31 -8.08 54.55 -54.42
N GLN A 32 -9.10 54.19 -55.21
CA GLN A 32 -9.97 53.03 -54.92
C GLN A 32 -9.19 51.70 -54.96
N PHE A 33 -8.27 51.55 -55.91
CA PHE A 33 -7.42 50.36 -55.98
C PHE A 33 -6.54 50.25 -54.73
N ASN A 34 -5.86 51.34 -54.34
CA ASN A 34 -5.01 51.35 -53.15
C ASN A 34 -5.81 51.07 -51.88
N GLU A 35 -6.98 51.70 -51.71
CA GLU A 35 -7.88 51.44 -50.58
C GLU A 35 -8.26 49.96 -50.48
N LYS A 36 -8.72 49.35 -51.58
CA LYS A 36 -9.08 47.93 -51.61
C LYS A 36 -7.88 47.02 -51.40
N ASN A 37 -6.72 47.36 -51.95
CA ASN A 37 -5.49 46.60 -51.79
C ASN A 37 -4.96 46.66 -50.35
N ASP A 38 -5.04 47.82 -49.70
CA ASP A 38 -4.62 47.99 -48.31
C ASP A 38 -5.60 47.32 -47.34
N ALA A 39 -6.91 47.38 -47.63
CA ALA A 39 -7.92 46.59 -46.92
C ALA A 39 -7.67 45.08 -47.09
N TYR A 40 -7.35 44.63 -48.31
CA TYR A 40 -7.01 43.23 -48.59
C TYR A 40 -5.77 42.78 -47.84
N LYS A 41 -4.69 43.58 -47.84
CA LYS A 41 -3.47 43.26 -47.09
C LYS A 41 -3.73 43.18 -45.58
N SER A 42 -4.55 44.10 -45.06
CA SER A 42 -4.92 44.11 -43.64
C SER A 42 -5.72 42.86 -43.28
N ALA A 43 -6.75 42.53 -44.07
CA ALA A 43 -7.54 41.32 -43.88
C ALA A 43 -6.71 40.04 -44.00
N LYS A 44 -5.79 39.98 -44.98
CA LYS A 44 -4.88 38.84 -45.14
C LYS A 44 -3.99 38.66 -43.91
N LYS A 45 -3.41 39.75 -43.39
CA LYS A 45 -2.59 39.72 -42.18
C LYS A 45 -3.39 39.26 -40.96
N GLU A 46 -4.65 39.70 -40.84
CA GLU A 46 -5.54 39.28 -39.77
C GLU A 46 -5.88 37.79 -39.85
N ILE A 47 -6.14 37.26 -41.06
CA ILE A 47 -6.35 35.82 -41.29
C ILE A 47 -5.10 35.00 -40.92
N GLU A 48 -3.91 35.48 -41.30
CA GLU A 48 -2.64 34.82 -40.95
C GLU A 48 -2.43 34.78 -39.43
N ASN A 49 -2.71 35.89 -38.73
CA ASN A 49 -2.64 35.96 -37.26
C ASN A 49 -3.64 35.00 -36.60
N LEU A 50 -4.91 35.03 -37.02
CA LEU A 50 -5.96 34.14 -36.50
C LEU A 50 -5.58 32.66 -36.70
N THR A 51 -5.01 32.32 -37.85
CA THR A 51 -4.56 30.95 -38.13
C THR A 51 -3.45 30.52 -37.17
N ASN A 52 -2.49 31.41 -36.87
CA ASN A 52 -1.43 31.14 -35.91
C ASN A 52 -1.96 30.99 -34.47
N ASP A 53 -2.92 31.82 -34.07
CA ASP A 53 -3.56 31.74 -32.75
C ASP A 53 -4.35 30.43 -32.59
N ILE A 54 -5.13 30.04 -33.61
CA ILE A 54 -5.86 28.76 -33.62
C ILE A 54 -4.89 27.58 -33.52
N ASN A 55 -3.80 27.58 -34.28
CA ASN A 55 -2.79 26.53 -34.22
C ASN A 55 -2.13 26.44 -32.84
N THR A 56 -1.90 27.59 -32.20
CA THR A 56 -1.34 27.67 -30.85
C THR A 56 -2.33 27.10 -29.83
N LEU A 57 -3.59 27.55 -29.87
CA LEU A 57 -4.66 27.07 -29.00
C LEU A 57 -4.90 25.57 -29.16
N SER A 58 -4.91 25.05 -30.39
CA SER A 58 -5.08 23.62 -30.66
C SER A 58 -3.99 22.78 -30.02
N LYS A 59 -2.72 23.19 -30.14
CA LYS A 59 -1.58 22.50 -29.50
C LYS A 59 -1.66 22.55 -27.97
N THR A 60 -2.05 23.69 -27.40
CA THR A 60 -2.26 23.81 -25.95
C THR A 60 -3.40 22.92 -25.48
N ASN A 61 -4.46 22.75 -26.27
CA ASN A 61 -5.56 21.84 -25.95
C ASN A 61 -5.14 20.36 -25.94
N GLU A 62 -4.37 19.91 -26.93
CA GLU A 62 -3.80 18.54 -26.95
C GLU A 62 -2.90 18.28 -25.72
N ALA A 63 -2.08 19.27 -25.33
CA ALA A 63 -1.27 19.17 -24.13
C ALA A 63 -2.13 19.07 -22.86
N ASN A 64 -3.29 19.75 -22.80
CA ASN A 64 -4.23 19.63 -21.69
C ASN A 64 -4.86 18.23 -21.62
N GLU A 65 -5.22 17.62 -22.75
CA GLU A 65 -5.74 16.24 -22.76
C GLU A 65 -4.68 15.24 -22.28
N ALA A 66 -3.43 15.38 -22.73
CA ALA A 66 -2.32 14.56 -22.28
C ALA A 66 -2.05 14.70 -20.76
N LEU A 67 -2.06 15.94 -20.25
CA LEU A 67 -1.92 16.21 -18.82
C LEU A 67 -3.08 15.62 -18.01
N GLN A 68 -4.32 15.73 -18.49
CA GLN A 68 -5.48 15.12 -17.83
C GLN A 68 -5.37 13.59 -17.76
N SER A 69 -4.93 12.93 -18.84
CA SER A 69 -4.68 11.48 -18.83
C SER A 69 -3.63 11.10 -17.79
N GLN A 70 -2.51 11.83 -17.74
CA GLN A 70 -1.43 11.54 -16.81
C GLN A 70 -1.84 11.79 -15.35
N ILE A 71 -2.67 12.81 -15.07
CA ILE A 71 -3.24 13.03 -13.74
C ILE A 71 -4.09 11.83 -13.33
N LYS A 72 -4.94 11.32 -14.23
CA LYS A 72 -5.79 10.16 -13.94
C LYS A 72 -4.95 8.90 -13.66
N GLU A 73 -3.94 8.63 -14.48
CA GLU A 73 -3.00 7.52 -14.25
C GLU A 73 -2.28 7.65 -12.89
N LEU A 74 -1.82 8.85 -12.54
CA LEU A 74 -1.18 9.10 -11.24
C LEU A 74 -2.16 8.92 -10.08
N GLN A 75 -3.42 9.33 -10.23
CA GLN A 75 -4.46 9.12 -9.23
C GLN A 75 -4.78 7.64 -9.03
N ASP A 76 -4.96 6.89 -10.11
CA ASP A 76 -5.20 5.44 -10.07
C ASP A 76 -4.00 4.69 -9.45
N ALA A 77 -2.77 5.08 -9.82
CA ALA A 77 -1.55 4.54 -9.24
C ALA A 77 -1.39 4.88 -7.75
N ALA A 78 -1.82 6.07 -7.32
CA ALA A 78 -1.81 6.46 -5.91
C ALA A 78 -2.81 5.64 -5.09
N ALA A 79 -4.04 5.47 -5.59
CA ALA A 79 -5.08 4.66 -4.93
C ALA A 79 -4.64 3.20 -4.79
N LYS A 80 -4.04 2.62 -5.84
CA LYS A 80 -3.50 1.26 -5.79
C LYS A 80 -2.37 1.15 -4.75
N ARG A 81 -1.43 2.09 -4.73
CA ARG A 81 -0.31 2.08 -3.78
C ARG A 81 -0.79 2.17 -2.32
N GLU A 82 -1.83 2.96 -2.06
CA GLU A 82 -2.43 3.06 -0.73
C GLU A 82 -3.07 1.74 -0.30
N ALA A 83 -3.86 1.12 -1.18
CA ALA A 83 -4.47 -0.19 -0.92
C ALA A 83 -3.40 -1.27 -0.66
N ASP A 84 -2.38 -1.34 -1.51
CA ASP A 84 -1.25 -2.26 -1.37
C ASP A 84 -0.49 -2.01 -0.05
N TYR A 85 -0.29 -0.75 0.35
CA TYR A 85 0.39 -0.39 1.59
C TYR A 85 -0.41 -0.82 2.82
N VAL A 86 -1.71 -0.52 2.86
CA VAL A 86 -2.62 -0.93 3.94
C VAL A 86 -2.64 -2.45 4.07
N GLU A 87 -2.72 -3.17 2.94
CA GLU A 87 -2.67 -4.64 2.93
C GLU A 87 -1.33 -5.17 3.44
N ASN A 88 -0.21 -4.60 2.99
CA ASN A 88 1.13 -4.99 3.45
C ASN A 88 1.31 -4.77 4.96
N ILE A 89 0.84 -3.65 5.50
CA ILE A 89 0.88 -3.38 6.94
C ILE A 89 0.03 -4.38 7.72
N LYS A 90 -1.18 -4.69 7.23
CA LYS A 90 -2.04 -5.72 7.82
C LYS A 90 -1.34 -7.07 7.84
N ASN A 91 -0.78 -7.50 6.71
CA ASN A 91 -0.07 -8.78 6.60
C ASN A 91 1.13 -8.85 7.53
N MET A 92 1.94 -7.78 7.59
CA MET A 92 3.10 -7.69 8.50
C MET A 92 2.69 -7.79 9.98
N LYS A 93 1.59 -7.14 10.38
CA LYS A 93 1.05 -7.25 11.75
C LYS A 93 0.58 -8.67 12.06
N ILE A 94 -0.11 -9.30 11.11
CA ILE A 94 -0.54 -10.70 11.24
C ILE A 94 0.67 -11.64 11.38
N ASP A 95 1.68 -11.51 10.51
CA ASP A 95 2.90 -12.32 10.57
C ASP A 95 3.61 -12.18 11.91
N THR A 96 3.72 -10.95 12.41
CA THR A 96 4.34 -10.67 13.71
C THR A 96 3.57 -11.33 14.86
N ALA A 97 2.24 -11.27 14.83
CA ALA A 97 1.41 -11.93 15.84
C ALA A 97 1.50 -13.45 15.76
N ILE A 98 1.46 -14.04 14.56
CA ILE A 98 1.65 -15.48 14.37
C ILE A 98 2.99 -15.91 14.96
N ALA A 99 4.09 -15.23 14.60
CA ALA A 99 5.42 -15.56 15.10
C ALA A 99 5.49 -15.50 16.63
N LYS A 100 4.86 -14.49 17.25
CA LYS A 100 4.79 -14.34 18.70
C LYS A 100 4.02 -15.48 19.36
N GLU A 101 2.84 -15.80 18.86
CA GLU A 101 1.97 -16.83 19.44
C GLU A 101 2.56 -18.23 19.26
N VAL A 102 3.13 -18.52 18.08
CA VAL A 102 3.84 -19.78 17.78
C VAL A 102 5.05 -19.97 18.72
N LEU A 103 5.79 -18.88 18.99
CA LEU A 103 6.89 -18.90 19.96
C LEU A 103 6.38 -19.17 21.38
N GLN A 104 5.32 -18.49 21.81
CA GLN A 104 4.73 -18.66 23.14
C GLN A 104 4.10 -20.04 23.35
N ALA A 105 3.55 -20.62 22.29
CA ALA A 105 2.97 -21.96 22.31
C ALA A 105 4.01 -23.07 22.50
N GLY A 106 5.31 -22.75 22.37
CA GLY A 106 6.38 -23.72 22.52
C GLY A 106 6.53 -24.62 21.30
N ALA A 107 6.33 -24.12 20.08
CA ALA A 107 6.45 -24.92 18.86
C ALA A 107 7.83 -25.59 18.74
N MET A 108 7.85 -26.87 18.35
CA MET A 108 9.07 -27.63 18.04
C MET A 108 9.74 -27.08 16.79
N ASN A 109 8.95 -26.73 15.77
CA ASN A 109 9.40 -26.04 14.56
C ASN A 109 8.41 -24.91 14.22
N GLN A 110 8.87 -23.67 14.38
CA GLN A 110 8.03 -22.48 14.20
C GLN A 110 7.57 -22.31 12.75
N SER A 111 8.41 -22.68 11.77
CA SER A 111 8.08 -22.57 10.35
C SER A 111 6.96 -23.54 9.97
N ILE A 112 7.06 -24.79 10.43
CA ILE A 112 6.03 -25.81 10.19
C ILE A 112 4.71 -25.41 10.86
N LEU A 113 4.75 -25.01 12.14
CA LEU A 113 3.52 -24.63 12.85
C LEU A 113 2.85 -23.42 12.20
N THR A 114 3.63 -22.42 11.79
CA THR A 114 3.12 -21.24 11.06
C THR A 114 2.45 -21.64 9.75
N GLY A 115 3.04 -22.59 9.00
CA GLY A 115 2.47 -23.08 7.74
C GLY A 115 1.18 -23.90 7.90
N LEU A 116 0.91 -24.42 9.10
CA LEU A 116 -0.33 -25.14 9.41
C LEU A 116 -1.50 -24.22 9.78
N LEU A 117 -1.24 -22.94 10.05
CA LEU A 117 -2.29 -21.97 10.39
C LEU A 117 -3.04 -21.50 9.15
N ASP A 118 -4.36 -21.54 9.23
CA ASP A 118 -5.26 -21.01 8.22
C ASP A 118 -5.37 -19.48 8.37
N ARG A 119 -4.66 -18.77 7.48
CA ARG A 119 -4.65 -17.31 7.44
C ARG A 119 -6.02 -16.71 7.12
N SER A 120 -6.93 -17.45 6.45
CA SER A 120 -8.26 -16.95 6.12
C SER A 120 -9.16 -16.80 7.36
N LYS A 121 -8.84 -17.54 8.44
CA LYS A 121 -9.53 -17.49 9.73
C LYS A 121 -8.91 -16.48 10.71
N ILE A 122 -7.79 -15.85 10.34
CA ILE A 122 -7.14 -14.83 11.16
C ILE A 122 -7.73 -13.48 10.79
N THR A 123 -8.36 -12.83 11.76
CA THR A 123 -8.94 -11.51 11.56
C THR A 123 -8.07 -10.44 12.21
N TYR A 124 -8.03 -9.26 11.57
CA TYR A 124 -7.37 -8.06 12.07
C TYR A 124 -8.41 -6.95 12.07
N ASP A 125 -8.87 -6.56 13.25
CA ASP A 125 -9.84 -5.48 13.45
C ASP A 125 -9.34 -4.55 14.56
N ASN A 126 -9.28 -3.24 14.27
CA ASN A 126 -8.90 -2.19 15.22
C ASN A 126 -7.68 -2.54 16.11
N ASP A 127 -6.56 -2.89 15.48
CA ASP A 127 -5.30 -3.31 16.13
C ASP A 127 -5.37 -4.62 16.95
N THR A 128 -6.50 -5.33 16.90
CA THR A 128 -6.68 -6.63 17.57
C THR A 128 -6.62 -7.77 16.55
N ILE A 129 -5.82 -8.78 16.86
CA ILE A 129 -5.68 -10.00 16.05
C ILE A 129 -6.35 -11.14 16.78
N THR A 130 -7.24 -11.86 16.11
CA THR A 130 -7.97 -13.01 16.68
C THR A 130 -7.90 -14.23 15.76
N GLY A 131 -8.23 -15.41 16.30
CA GLY A 131 -8.25 -16.68 15.57
C GLY A 131 -6.91 -17.43 15.51
N ILE A 132 -5.81 -16.84 15.97
CA ILE A 132 -4.50 -17.53 16.03
C ILE A 132 -4.47 -18.52 17.21
N GLN A 133 -4.88 -18.06 18.39
CA GLN A 133 -4.81 -18.85 19.63
C GLN A 133 -5.75 -20.06 19.58
N GLU A 134 -6.94 -19.89 19.00
CA GLU A 134 -7.91 -20.99 18.80
C GLU A 134 -7.34 -22.09 17.90
N GLN A 135 -6.66 -21.70 16.81
CA GLN A 135 -6.02 -22.66 15.91
C GLN A 135 -4.85 -23.37 16.59
N ILE A 136 -4.01 -22.65 17.34
CA ILE A 136 -2.92 -23.25 18.12
C ILE A 136 -3.46 -24.22 19.17
N GLN A 137 -4.56 -23.89 19.85
CA GLN A 137 -5.17 -24.75 20.84
C GLN A 137 -5.74 -26.03 20.20
N SER A 138 -6.42 -25.90 19.06
CA SER A 138 -6.89 -27.06 18.29
C SER A 138 -5.72 -27.96 17.84
N LEU A 139 -4.60 -27.37 17.43
CA LEU A 139 -3.40 -28.12 17.03
C LEU A 139 -2.71 -28.80 18.22
N LYS A 140 -2.77 -28.22 19.43
CA LYS A 140 -2.28 -28.89 20.64
C LYS A 140 -3.07 -30.14 20.98
N GLU A 141 -4.36 -30.19 20.63
CA GLU A 141 -5.24 -31.32 20.87
C GLU A 141 -5.11 -32.39 19.78
N SER A 142 -5.05 -31.99 18.50
CA SER A 142 -4.91 -32.93 17.38
C SER A 142 -3.49 -33.47 17.23
N ASP A 143 -2.49 -32.60 17.35
CA ASP A 143 -1.09 -32.87 17.03
C ASP A 143 -0.13 -32.44 18.16
N PRO A 144 -0.23 -33.04 19.37
CA PRO A 144 0.58 -32.62 20.52
C PRO A 144 2.10 -32.68 20.29
N TYR A 145 2.55 -33.53 19.38
CA TYR A 145 3.97 -33.72 19.03
C TYR A 145 4.60 -32.48 18.36
N LEU A 146 3.79 -31.53 17.87
CA LEU A 146 4.27 -30.27 17.29
C LEU A 146 4.74 -29.28 18.34
N PHE A 147 4.43 -29.52 19.62
CA PHE A 147 4.71 -28.64 20.74
C PHE A 147 5.72 -29.28 21.69
N LYS A 148 6.54 -28.44 22.31
CA LYS A 148 7.43 -28.86 23.39
C LYS A 148 6.56 -29.39 24.53
N GLN A 149 6.78 -30.66 24.84
CA GLN A 149 6.22 -31.24 26.05
C GLN A 149 7.06 -30.77 27.23
N ASP A 150 6.41 -30.53 28.37
CA ASP A 150 7.13 -30.38 29.63
C ASP A 150 8.01 -31.61 29.79
N SER A 151 9.31 -31.39 30.01
CA SER A 151 10.24 -32.49 30.21
C SER A 151 9.72 -33.34 31.36
N ILE A 152 9.47 -34.62 31.08
CA ILE A 152 9.40 -35.61 32.15
C ILE A 152 10.73 -35.46 32.87
N LYS A 153 10.71 -34.97 34.13
CA LYS A 153 11.88 -35.00 35.00
C LYS A 153 12.27 -36.46 35.15
N GLY A 154 13.19 -36.93 34.32
CA GLY A 154 13.81 -38.23 34.49
C GLY A 154 14.48 -38.26 35.86
N VAL A 155 14.36 -39.38 36.55
CA VAL A 155 15.26 -39.67 37.67
C VAL A 155 16.68 -39.68 37.12
N ILE A 156 17.54 -38.82 37.67
CA ILE A 156 18.98 -38.83 37.37
C ILE A 156 19.52 -40.14 37.94
N PRO A 157 20.06 -41.06 37.13
CA PRO A 157 20.69 -42.27 37.64
C PRO A 157 21.90 -41.87 38.49
N GLY A 158 21.78 -41.99 39.82
CA GLY A 158 22.83 -41.59 40.77
C GLY A 158 22.45 -40.47 41.74
N GLU A 159 21.37 -39.70 41.50
CA GLU A 159 20.72 -38.89 42.54
C GLU A 159 19.53 -39.66 43.13
N ALA A 160 19.81 -40.87 43.60
CA ALA A 160 19.03 -41.39 44.72
C ALA A 160 19.66 -40.77 45.97
N THR A 161 19.01 -39.74 46.54
CA THR A 161 18.98 -39.76 48.00
C THR A 161 18.37 -41.11 48.36
N PRO A 162 19.03 -41.94 49.19
CA PRO A 162 18.47 -43.21 49.56
C PRO A 162 17.11 -42.91 50.17
N LYS A 163 16.04 -43.45 49.56
CA LYS A 163 14.86 -43.75 50.36
C LYS A 163 15.40 -44.70 51.41
N THR A 164 15.49 -44.23 52.64
CA THR A 164 15.90 -45.02 53.79
C THR A 164 15.16 -46.34 53.76
N ASP A 165 15.94 -47.41 53.70
CA ASP A 165 15.51 -48.76 53.40
C ASP A 165 14.83 -49.42 54.60
N ASN A 166 14.01 -48.66 55.34
CA ASN A 166 13.26 -49.14 56.50
C ASN A 166 12.03 -48.26 56.77
N GLY A 167 11.15 -48.10 55.77
CA GLY A 167 9.68 -48.00 55.91
C GLY A 167 9.02 -47.12 56.98
N LEU A 168 9.73 -46.23 57.67
CA LEU A 168 9.25 -45.48 58.83
C LEU A 168 9.50 -43.99 58.62
N THR A 169 8.42 -43.26 58.39
CA THR A 169 8.44 -41.79 58.29
C THR A 169 8.65 -41.14 59.66
N LYS A 170 9.14 -39.89 59.71
CA LYS A 170 9.28 -39.11 60.96
C LYS A 170 7.98 -39.06 61.79
N GLU A 171 6.83 -39.00 61.11
CA GLU A 171 5.52 -39.01 61.75
C GLU A 171 5.14 -40.38 62.34
N GLN A 172 5.61 -41.48 61.74
CA GLN A 172 5.47 -42.81 62.32
C GLN A 172 6.45 -43.01 63.49
N PHE A 173 7.67 -42.48 63.41
CA PHE A 173 8.64 -42.48 64.51
C PHE A 173 8.11 -41.75 65.76
N LYS A 174 7.48 -40.57 65.59
CA LYS A 174 6.83 -39.85 66.71
C LYS A 174 5.66 -40.60 67.35
N LYS A 175 5.10 -41.60 66.66
CA LYS A 175 4.02 -42.46 67.18
C LYS A 175 4.54 -43.74 67.82
N LEU A 176 5.81 -44.09 67.65
CA LEU A 176 6.41 -45.23 68.34
C LEU A 176 6.47 -45.00 69.84
N SER A 177 6.29 -46.08 70.60
CA SER A 177 6.47 -46.07 72.05
C SER A 177 7.94 -45.80 72.39
N TYR A 178 8.20 -45.33 73.61
CA TYR A 178 9.56 -45.11 74.09
C TYR A 178 10.42 -46.39 73.99
N LEU A 179 9.87 -47.56 74.32
CA LEU A 179 10.58 -48.82 74.24
C LEU A 179 10.97 -49.18 72.80
N ASP A 180 10.09 -48.91 71.83
CA ASP A 180 10.36 -49.25 70.42
C ASP A 180 11.36 -48.28 69.79
N ARG A 181 11.38 -47.03 70.26
CA ARG A 181 12.41 -46.04 69.89
C ARG A 181 13.78 -46.42 70.43
N VAL A 182 13.87 -46.90 71.67
CA VAL A 182 15.13 -47.39 72.25
C VAL A 182 15.64 -48.61 71.49
N LYS A 183 14.76 -49.55 71.16
CA LYS A 183 15.14 -50.70 70.32
C LYS A 183 15.65 -50.26 68.94
N LEU A 184 15.00 -49.27 68.32
CA LEU A 184 15.47 -48.72 67.05
C LEU A 184 16.85 -48.08 67.19
N GLN A 185 17.09 -47.33 68.26
CA GLN A 185 18.39 -46.75 68.56
C GLN A 185 19.48 -47.82 68.75
N GLU A 186 19.15 -48.95 69.38
CA GLU A 186 20.09 -50.05 69.58
C GLU A 186 20.35 -50.85 68.29
N SER A 187 19.33 -51.03 67.44
CA SER A 187 19.42 -51.83 66.22
C SER A 187 19.94 -51.06 65.00
N ASP A 188 19.58 -49.77 64.90
CA ASP A 188 19.90 -48.88 63.78
C ASP A 188 20.06 -47.43 64.29
N PRO A 189 21.24 -47.12 64.89
CA PRO A 189 21.49 -45.81 65.49
C PRO A 189 21.41 -44.65 64.49
N ASP A 190 21.84 -44.87 63.25
CA ASP A 190 21.89 -43.85 62.21
C ASP A 190 20.46 -43.44 61.78
N LEU A 191 19.57 -44.43 61.61
CA LEU A 191 18.16 -44.17 61.30
C LEU A 191 17.42 -43.50 62.46
N TYR A 192 17.75 -43.87 63.70
CA TYR A 192 17.19 -43.20 64.89
C TYR A 192 17.59 -41.72 64.92
N GLU A 193 18.85 -41.40 64.66
CA GLU A 193 19.34 -40.01 64.66
C GLU A 193 18.66 -39.18 63.55
N GLU A 194 18.55 -39.72 62.34
CA GLU A 194 17.88 -39.06 61.22
C GLU A 194 16.40 -38.75 61.48
N LEU A 195 15.69 -39.67 62.16
CA LEU A 195 14.26 -39.52 62.48
C LEU A 195 14.00 -38.69 63.75
N SER A 196 15.01 -38.51 64.61
CA SER A 196 14.92 -37.72 65.84
C SER A 196 15.08 -36.21 65.62
N HIS A 197 15.75 -35.81 64.54
CA HIS A 197 15.92 -34.42 64.10
C HIS A 197 14.72 -33.91 63.28
#